data_AF-K2CVC7-F1
#
_entry.id   AF-K2CVC7-F1
#
_cell.length_a   1.000
_cell.length_b   1.000
_cell.length_c   1.000
_cell.angle_alpha   90.00
_cell.angle_beta   90.00
_cell.angle_gamma   90.00
#
_symmetry.space_group_name_H-M   'P 1'
#
loop_
_entity.id
_entity.type
_entity.pdbx_description
1 polymer ?
#
loop_
_entity_poly.entity_id
_entity_poly.type
_entity_poly.pdbx_seq_one_letter_code
_entity_poly.pdbx_strand_id
1 'polypeptide(L)' 'SDKVAFAAAVKSAGAELKSIRGPFRFNTNNMPVQNYYAFQTVKEGSAVTVKQLGTPLPDHQDSYVALCKAK' A
#
# COMPACT_ATOMS: atom_id res chain seq x y z
N SER A 1 -1.18 -17.92 23.04
CA SER A 1 -1.20 -17.53 21.62
C SER A 1 0.23 -17.23 21.19
N ASP A 2 0.71 -17.85 20.11
CA ASP A 2 2.04 -17.62 19.57
C ASP A 2 2.05 -16.33 18.73
N LYS A 3 2.67 -15.29 19.27
CA LYS A 3 2.72 -13.97 18.64
C LYS A 3 3.64 -13.94 17.42
N VAL A 4 4.71 -14.75 17.42
CA VAL A 4 5.69 -14.79 16.34
C VAL A 4 5.08 -15.48 15.12
N ALA A 5 4.44 -16.64 15.35
CA ALA A 5 3.73 -17.34 14.29
C ALA A 5 2.61 -16.49 13.69
N PHE A 6 1.85 -15.78 14.54
CA PHE A 6 0.79 -14.88 14.07
C PHE A 6 1.35 -13.71 13.23
N ALA A 7 2.42 -13.06 13.67
CA ALA A 7 3.02 -11.95 12.91
C ALA A 7 3.55 -12.41 11.55
N ALA A 8 4.18 -13.59 11.48
CA ALA A 8 4.64 -14.18 10.23
C ALA A 8 3.46 -14.49 9.28
N ALA A 9 2.38 -15.06 9.80
CA ALA A 9 1.19 -15.36 9.01
C ALA A 9 0.54 -14.09 8.42
N VAL A 10 0.41 -13.02 9.21
CA VAL A 10 -0.11 -11.74 8.74
C VAL A 10 0.78 -11.14 7.65
N LYS A 11 2.11 -11.22 7.81
CA LYS A 11 3.07 -10.71 6.83
C LYS A 11 2.92 -11.42 5.48
N SER A 12 2.82 -12.76 5.49
CA SER A 12 2.61 -13.56 4.29
C SER A 12 1.25 -13.31 3.64
N ALA A 13 0.18 -13.25 4.44
CA ALA A 13 -1.18 -13.00 3.96
C ALA A 13 -1.31 -11.65 3.24
N GLY A 14 -0.48 -10.66 3.59
CA GLY A 14 -0.42 -9.40 2.87
C GLY A 14 -0.18 -9.57 1.36
N ALA A 15 0.68 -10.49 0.94
CA ALA A 15 0.96 -10.73 -0.49
C ALA A 15 -0.16 -11.51 -1.22
N GLU A 16 -0.99 -12.23 -0.48
CA GLU A 16 -2.13 -13.00 -1.00
C GLU A 16 -3.40 -12.15 -1.12
N LEU A 17 -3.43 -10.99 -0.44
CA LEU A 17 -4.56 -10.09 -0.42
C LEU A 17 -4.79 -9.48 -1.81
N LYS A 18 -5.91 -9.88 -2.44
CA LYS A 18 -6.41 -9.26 -3.67
C LYS A 18 -7.05 -7.90 -3.37
N SER A 19 -6.22 -6.90 -3.12
CA SER A 19 -6.67 -5.54 -2.81
C SER A 19 -7.30 -4.85 -4.03
N ILE A 20 -8.42 -4.15 -3.79
CA ILE A 20 -9.09 -3.32 -4.80
C ILE A 20 -8.22 -2.13 -5.25
N ARG A 21 -7.21 -1.77 -4.44
CA ARG A 21 -6.26 -0.69 -4.74
C ARG A 21 -5.04 -1.20 -5.52
N GLY A 22 -5.04 -2.43 -6.01
CA GLY A 22 -3.91 -3.04 -6.69
C GLY A 22 -3.00 -3.85 -5.74
N PRO A 23 -1.78 -4.23 -6.19
CA PRO A 23 -0.86 -5.07 -5.43
C PRO A 23 -0.56 -4.49 -4.05
N PHE A 24 -0.51 -5.37 -3.05
CA PHE A 24 -0.20 -5.04 -1.67
C PHE A 24 0.69 -6.13 -1.08
N ARG A 25 1.64 -5.75 -0.23
CA ARG A 25 2.42 -6.65 0.64
C ARG A 25 3.08 -5.86 1.76
N PHE A 26 3.58 -6.55 2.76
CA PHE A 26 4.43 -5.95 3.78
C PHE A 26 5.90 -5.99 3.37
N ASN A 27 6.63 -4.91 3.66
CA ASN A 27 8.05 -4.79 3.43
C ASN A 27 8.87 -5.44 4.57
N THR A 28 10.20 -5.41 4.46
CA THR A 28 11.13 -5.95 5.46
C THR A 28 10.93 -5.32 6.83
N ASN A 29 10.67 -4.01 6.90
CA ASN A 29 10.35 -3.23 8.11
C ASN A 29 8.87 -3.29 8.55
N ASN A 30 8.06 -4.17 7.94
CA ASN A 30 6.62 -4.33 8.17
C ASN A 30 5.73 -3.13 7.74
N MET A 31 6.27 -2.17 7.00
CA MET A 31 5.46 -1.14 6.34
C MET A 31 4.83 -1.67 5.04
N PRO A 32 3.68 -1.14 4.61
CA PRO A 32 3.04 -1.57 3.37
C PRO A 32 3.84 -1.13 2.14
N VAL A 33 3.93 -2.00 1.16
CA VAL A 33 4.36 -1.68 -0.21
C VAL A 33 3.13 -1.75 -1.10
N GLN A 34 2.84 -0.65 -1.79
CA GLN A 34 1.61 -0.48 -2.56
C GLN A 34 1.76 0.61 -3.63
N ASN A 35 0.80 0.65 -4.53
CA ASN A 35 0.70 1.72 -5.52
C ASN A 35 0.22 3.03 -4.89
N TYR A 36 0.83 4.15 -5.29
CA TYR A 36 0.30 5.49 -5.07
C TYR A 36 -0.21 6.09 -6.37
N TYR A 37 -1.39 6.71 -6.27
CA TYR A 37 -2.18 7.17 -7.39
C TYR A 37 -2.26 8.70 -7.37
N ALA A 38 -2.17 9.30 -8.55
CA ALA A 38 -2.43 10.72 -8.73
C ALA A 38 -3.91 10.91 -9.06
N PHE A 39 -4.56 11.84 -8.36
CA PHE A 39 -5.95 12.19 -8.58
C PHE A 39 -6.07 13.69 -8.85
N GLN A 40 -7.05 14.03 -9.68
CA GLN A 40 -7.45 15.40 -9.95
C GLN A 40 -8.88 15.61 -9.51
N THR A 41 -9.11 16.68 -8.77
CA THR A 41 -10.47 17.15 -8.49
C THR A 41 -10.99 17.89 -9.72
N VAL A 42 -12.11 17.43 -10.26
CA VAL A 42 -12.75 18.01 -11.45
C VAL A 42 -14.20 18.38 -11.14
N LYS A 43 -14.74 19.36 -11.86
CA LYS A 43 -16.14 19.77 -11.73
C LYS A 43 -16.92 19.24 -12.93
N GLU A 44 -17.92 18.40 -12.67
CA GLU A 44 -18.82 17.83 -13.66
C GLU A 44 -20.24 18.36 -13.39
N GLY A 45 -20.66 19.36 -14.17
CA GLY A 45 -21.90 20.09 -13.92
C GLY A 45 -21.88 20.86 -12.61
N SER A 46 -22.81 20.55 -11.70
CA SER A 46 -22.86 21.10 -10.35
C SER A 46 -22.04 20.32 -9.32
N ALA A 47 -21.57 19.12 -9.65
CA ALA A 47 -20.85 18.24 -8.73
C ALA A 47 -19.33 18.39 -8.84
N VAL A 48 -18.64 18.22 -7.72
CA VAL A 48 -17.18 18.07 -7.67
C VAL A 48 -16.85 16.59 -7.50
N THR A 49 -16.06 16.04 -8.41
CA THR A 49 -15.67 14.61 -8.42
C THR A 49 -14.15 14.46 -8.50
N VAL A 50 -13.66 13.24 -8.28
CA VAL A 50 -12.24 12.90 -8.28
C VAL A 50 -11.95 11.96 -9.45
N LYS A 51 -11.12 12.42 -10.38
CA LYS A 51 -10.64 11.63 -11.52
C LYS A 51 -9.24 11.10 -11.25
N GLN A 52 -9.03 9.80 -11.42
CA GLN A 52 -7.68 9.22 -11.38
C GLN A 52 -6.90 9.61 -12.64
N LEU A 53 -5.72 10.20 -12.47
CA LEU A 53 -4.83 10.57 -13.56
C LEU A 53 -3.87 9.43 -13.93
N GLY A 54 -3.46 8.63 -12.95
CA GLY A 54 -2.54 7.52 -13.16
C GLY A 54 -1.91 7.01 -11.85
N THR A 55 -0.89 6.18 -12.01
CA THR A 55 -0.16 5.52 -10.91
C THR A 55 1.32 5.91 -10.95
N PRO A 56 1.69 7.11 -10.50
CA PRO A 56 3.07 7.60 -10.62
C PRO A 56 4.09 6.79 -9.81
N LEU A 57 3.66 6.13 -8.72
CA LEU A 57 4.56 5.34 -7.88
C LEU A 57 3.97 3.91 -7.73
N PRO A 58 4.23 3.01 -8.68
CA PRO A 58 3.89 1.60 -8.53
C PRO A 58 4.82 0.94 -7.50
N ASP A 59 4.29 -0.03 -6.74
CA ASP A 59 5.05 -0.83 -5.76
C ASP A 59 5.94 0.01 -4.82
N HIS A 60 5.43 1.17 -4.39
CA HIS A 60 6.22 2.13 -3.65
C HIS A 60 6.47 1.65 -2.22
N GLN A 61 7.74 1.66 -1.84
CA GLN A 61 8.20 1.36 -0.48
C GLN A 61 8.30 2.65 0.31
N ASP A 62 8.12 2.57 1.62
CA ASP A 62 8.34 3.73 2.48
C ASP A 62 9.80 4.19 2.45
N SER A 63 10.01 5.50 2.59
CA SER A 63 11.33 6.14 2.49
C SER A 63 12.33 5.67 3.55
N TYR A 64 11.87 5.02 4.62
CA TYR A 64 12.69 4.65 5.78
C TYR A 64 12.94 3.15 5.89
N VAL A 65 12.59 2.36 4.87
CA VAL A 65 12.85 0.91 4.83
C VAL A 65 14.30 0.57 5.18
N ALA A 66 15.26 1.35 4.68
CA ALA A 66 16.68 1.14 4.93
C ALA A 66 17.13 1.51 6.36
N LEU A 67 16.38 2.40 7.04
CA LEU A 67 16.72 2.89 8.38
C LEU A 67 16.03 2.06 9.49
N CYS A 68 14.91 1.43 9.18
CA CYS A 68 14.15 0.61 10.13
C CYS A 68 14.56 -0.85 10.01
N LYS A 69 15.55 -1.26 10.81
CA LYS A 69 15.91 -2.67 10.95
C LYS A 69 14.83 -3.36 11.78
N ALA A 70 14.10 -4.29 11.16
CA ALA A 70 13.20 -5.18 11.88
C ALA A 70 13.98 -5.91 12.99
N LYS A 71 13.39 -5.99 14.18
CA LYS A 71 13.95 -6.73 15.33
C LYS A 71 13.70 -8.22 15.18
#